data_AF-A0A8S3SAU0-F1
#
_entry.id   AF-A0A8S3SAU0-F1
#
_cell.length_a   1.000
_cell.length_b   1.000
_cell.length_c   1.000
_cell.angle_alpha   90.00
_cell.angle_beta   90.00
_cell.angle_gamma   90.00
#
_symmetry.space_group_name_H-M   'P 1'
#
loop_
_entity.id
_entity.type
_entity.pdbx_description
1 polymer ?
#
loop_
_entity_poly.entity_id
_entity_poly.type
_entity_poly.pdbx_seq_one_letter_code
_entity_poly.pdbx_strand_id
1 'polypeptide(L)'
;MPWKSPCGPMDKDHIDTTNRPLPTPNPDGDWIRLLVIVLEEINDDFIELKRLYYLDKQGKSQSNPCGHLDSDFQHLIGFPTADSTWINNPAELNANFLEILDDYQKLASILVFVEQIVWENDTVGDRNDRDYLCNIYRKIKDALCEIRSHSQKTLINKVTPTRNAMHLEYRLIDNRTTRFQRNYIIFKDASRYLRAISSKYIRLYFQS
;
A
#
# COMPACT_ATOMS: atom_id res chain seq x y z
N MET A 1 -3.98 -20.02 -5.99
CA MET A 1 -3.61 -20.27 -4.57
C MET A 1 -4.17 -19.15 -3.71
N PRO A 2 -4.72 -19.42 -2.51
CA PRO A 2 -5.16 -18.37 -1.60
C PRO A 2 -3.96 -17.53 -1.17
N TRP A 3 -4.11 -16.20 -1.22
CA TRP A 3 -3.08 -15.26 -0.78
C TRP A 3 -2.91 -15.42 0.74
N LYS A 4 -1.68 -15.68 1.18
CA LYS A 4 -1.33 -15.82 2.60
C LYS A 4 -0.97 -14.43 3.13
N SER A 5 -1.31 -14.15 4.40
CA SER A 5 -0.88 -12.91 5.07
C SER A 5 0.58 -12.60 4.75
N PRO A 6 0.96 -11.35 4.45
CA PRO A 6 2.31 -11.02 4.00
C PRO A 6 3.36 -11.44 5.02
N CYS A 7 3.00 -11.42 6.30
CA CYS A 7 3.90 -11.73 7.42
C CYS A 7 3.87 -13.21 7.83
N GLY A 8 3.26 -14.09 7.01
CA GLY A 8 3.17 -15.53 7.27
C GLY A 8 2.16 -15.93 8.36
N PRO A 9 1.92 -17.25 8.54
CA PRO A 9 1.32 -17.77 9.76
C PRO A 9 2.28 -17.49 10.91
N MET A 10 1.78 -16.91 12.01
CA MET A 10 2.54 -17.01 13.27
C MET A 10 2.51 -18.47 13.70
N ASP A 11 3.67 -19.01 14.11
CA ASP A 11 3.74 -20.33 14.70
C ASP A 11 2.68 -20.46 15.79
N LYS A 12 1.87 -21.52 15.69
CA LYS A 12 0.77 -21.80 16.62
C LYS A 12 1.26 -22.25 18.00
N ASP A 13 2.57 -22.33 18.22
CA ASP A 13 3.15 -23.10 19.32
C ASP A 13 3.57 -22.28 20.54
N HIS A 14 3.28 -20.98 20.60
CA HIS A 14 3.51 -20.16 21.79
C HIS A 14 2.28 -19.35 22.23
N ILE A 15 1.13 -20.01 22.29
CA ILE A 15 0.10 -19.61 23.27
C ILE A 15 0.55 -20.19 24.61
N ASP A 16 1.47 -19.49 25.28
CA ASP A 16 1.75 -19.73 26.68
C ASP A 16 0.50 -19.34 27.48
N THR A 17 -0.32 -20.35 27.85
CA THR A 17 -1.52 -20.21 28.69
C THR A 17 -1.18 -19.98 30.16
N THR A 18 0.00 -19.48 30.48
CA THR A 18 0.26 -18.93 31.81
C THR A 18 -0.36 -17.55 31.91
N ASN A 19 -1.06 -17.28 33.02
CA ASN A 19 -1.66 -15.98 33.39
C ASN A 19 -0.57 -14.89 33.57
N ARG A 20 0.18 -14.59 32.51
CA ARG A 20 1.04 -13.42 32.41
C ARG A 20 0.18 -12.27 31.92
N PRO A 21 0.20 -11.09 32.58
CA PRO A 21 -0.36 -9.89 31.98
C PRO A 21 0.26 -9.78 30.58
N LEU A 22 -0.59 -9.60 29.57
CA LEU A 22 -0.15 -9.17 28.25
C LEU A 22 0.89 -8.07 28.48
N PRO A 23 2.12 -8.17 27.93
CA PRO A 23 3.05 -7.07 28.05
C PRO A 23 2.33 -5.85 27.50
N THR A 24 2.15 -4.85 28.37
CA THR A 24 1.64 -3.54 27.99
C THR A 24 2.40 -3.13 26.74
N PRO A 25 1.72 -2.76 25.64
CA PRO A 25 2.40 -2.27 24.46
C PRO A 25 3.34 -1.15 24.89
N ASN A 26 4.62 -1.30 24.56
CA ASN A 26 5.60 -0.28 24.88
C ASN A 26 5.11 1.03 24.21
N PRO A 27 4.89 2.12 24.97
CA PRO A 27 4.16 3.29 24.49
C PRO A 27 5.00 4.24 23.64
N ASP A 28 6.24 3.88 23.31
CA ASP A 28 7.14 4.75 22.58
C ASP A 28 6.69 4.83 21.12
N GLY A 29 6.22 6.00 20.69
CA GLY A 29 5.77 6.33 19.33
C GLY A 29 6.82 6.13 18.22
N ASP A 30 7.94 5.49 18.53
CA ASP A 30 9.02 5.15 17.60
C ASP A 30 8.54 4.25 16.46
N TRP A 31 7.58 3.34 16.69
CA TRP A 31 7.04 2.50 15.60
C TRP A 31 6.19 3.31 14.61
N ILE A 32 5.44 4.31 15.08
CA ILE A 32 4.67 5.21 14.21
C ILE A 32 5.64 6.05 13.37
N ARG A 33 6.71 6.55 13.99
CA ARG A 33 7.77 7.28 13.29
C ARG A 33 8.44 6.42 12.21
N LEU A 34 8.80 5.17 12.54
CA LEU A 34 9.37 4.23 11.57
C LEU A 34 8.37 3.91 10.44
N LEU A 35 7.10 3.72 10.76
CA LEU A 35 6.05 3.49 9.77
C LEU A 35 5.91 4.70 8.83
N VAL A 36 5.92 5.94 9.35
CA VAL A 36 5.89 7.16 8.54
C VAL A 36 7.06 7.20 7.56
N ILE A 37 8.29 6.96 8.05
CA ILE A 37 9.50 6.96 7.21
C ILE A 37 9.34 5.95 6.07
N VAL A 38 8.90 4.73 6.37
CA VAL A 38 8.70 3.69 5.37
C VAL A 38 7.60 4.08 4.38
N LEU A 39 6.49 4.65 4.83
CA LEU A 39 5.40 5.11 3.94
C LEU A 39 5.84 6.26 3.02
N GLU A 40 6.66 7.19 3.52
CA GLU A 40 7.25 8.26 2.71
C GLU A 40 8.22 7.70 1.67
N GLU A 41 9.09 6.76 2.04
CA GLU A 41 9.99 6.10 1.10
C GLU A 41 9.23 5.33 0.00
N ILE A 42 8.14 4.64 0.36
CA ILE A 42 7.27 3.97 -0.63
C ILE A 42 6.61 5.00 -1.55
N ASN A 43 6.14 6.12 -0.98
CA ASN A 43 5.50 7.18 -1.75
C ASN A 43 6.47 7.79 -2.78
N ASP A 44 7.70 8.08 -2.38
CA ASP A 44 8.73 8.64 -3.26
C ASP A 44 9.04 7.68 -4.40
N ASP A 45 9.11 6.38 -4.12
CA ASP A 45 9.27 5.35 -5.15
C ASP A 45 8.09 5.34 -6.14
N PHE A 46 6.84 5.45 -5.66
CA PHE A 46 5.69 5.55 -6.56
C PHE A 46 5.65 6.85 -7.38
N ILE A 47 6.12 7.97 -6.83
CA ILE A 47 6.26 9.24 -7.56
C ILE A 47 7.27 9.07 -8.70
N GLU A 48 8.40 8.42 -8.45
CA GLU A 48 9.41 8.18 -9.47
C GLU A 48 8.90 7.24 -10.56
N LEU A 49 8.22 6.13 -10.21
CA LEU A 49 7.57 5.26 -11.20
C LEU A 49 6.53 6.00 -12.02
N LYS A 50 5.69 6.83 -11.40
CA LYS A 50 4.73 7.69 -12.10
C LYS A 50 5.47 8.58 -13.12
N ARG A 51 6.59 9.19 -12.72
CA ARG A 51 7.40 10.07 -13.57
C ARG A 51 8.02 9.30 -14.75
N LEU A 52 8.61 8.14 -14.51
CA LEU A 52 9.21 7.30 -15.56
C LEU A 52 8.17 6.85 -16.58
N TYR A 53 7.00 6.39 -16.13
CA TYR A 53 5.89 6.03 -17.01
C TYR A 53 5.36 7.26 -17.76
N TYR A 54 5.24 8.42 -17.12
CA TYR A 54 4.84 9.64 -17.81
C TYR A 54 5.80 10.01 -18.95
N LEU A 55 7.11 9.93 -18.70
CA LEU A 55 8.16 10.24 -19.68
C LEU A 55 8.19 9.25 -20.85
N ASP A 56 8.01 7.94 -20.63
CA ASP A 56 7.90 6.96 -21.73
C ASP A 56 6.68 7.24 -22.62
N LYS A 57 5.58 7.76 -22.05
CA LYS A 57 4.40 8.18 -22.82
C LYS A 57 4.67 9.44 -23.67
N GLN A 58 5.35 10.43 -23.09
CA GLN A 58 5.68 11.68 -23.79
C GLN A 58 6.74 11.48 -24.90
N GLY A 59 7.64 10.51 -24.74
CA GLY A 59 8.58 10.12 -25.81
C GLY A 59 7.92 9.54 -27.06
N LYS A 60 6.63 9.17 -27.00
CA LYS A 60 5.88 8.53 -28.10
C LYS A 60 4.72 9.37 -28.66
N SER A 61 4.27 10.43 -27.99
CA SER A 61 3.15 11.26 -28.50
C SER A 61 3.16 12.70 -27.99
N GLN A 62 3.50 13.62 -28.91
CA GLN A 62 3.00 15.00 -29.09
C GLN A 62 2.84 15.96 -27.88
N SER A 63 3.65 17.03 -27.92
CA SER A 63 3.24 18.46 -27.87
C SER A 63 2.15 18.91 -26.89
N ASN A 64 2.16 18.46 -25.62
CA ASN A 64 1.71 19.34 -24.53
C ASN A 64 2.31 18.89 -23.17
N PRO A 65 3.36 19.55 -22.66
CA PRO A 65 4.10 19.06 -21.51
C PRO A 65 3.30 19.08 -20.18
N CYS A 66 2.18 19.80 -20.10
CA CYS A 66 1.51 20.08 -18.81
C CYS A 66 -0.03 19.84 -18.75
N GLY A 67 -0.67 19.24 -19.78
CA GLY A 67 -2.12 19.42 -19.97
C GLY A 67 -3.09 18.42 -19.34
N HIS A 68 -3.09 17.15 -19.77
CA HIS A 68 -4.33 16.35 -19.72
C HIS A 68 -4.20 14.90 -19.24
N LEU A 69 -2.99 14.45 -18.86
CA LEU A 69 -2.81 13.05 -18.48
C LEU A 69 -3.42 12.69 -17.13
N ASP A 70 -3.43 13.61 -16.15
CA ASP A 70 -4.04 13.31 -14.85
C ASP A 70 -5.60 13.34 -14.90
N SER A 71 -6.22 14.04 -15.88
CA SER A 71 -7.68 14.17 -16.02
C SER A 71 -8.36 13.01 -16.77
N ASP A 72 -7.64 12.35 -17.69
CA ASP A 72 -8.24 11.34 -18.57
C ASP A 72 -8.32 9.94 -17.95
N PHE A 73 -7.60 9.73 -16.84
CA PHE A 73 -7.49 8.42 -16.21
C PHE A 73 -8.37 8.30 -14.97
N GLN A 74 -9.49 7.60 -15.14
CA GLN A 74 -10.42 7.23 -14.07
C GLN A 74 -9.76 6.29 -13.06
N HIS A 75 -10.17 6.43 -11.81
CA HIS A 75 -9.78 5.55 -10.71
C HIS A 75 -10.16 4.09 -10.99
N LEU A 76 -9.31 3.14 -10.62
CA LEU A 76 -9.57 1.71 -10.82
C LEU A 76 -10.53 1.20 -9.75
N ILE A 77 -11.56 0.46 -10.16
CA ILE A 77 -12.52 -0.13 -9.21
C ILE A 77 -11.77 -1.09 -8.27
N GLY A 78 -12.00 -0.94 -6.96
CA GLY A 78 -11.37 -1.76 -5.92
C GLY A 78 -9.93 -1.35 -5.56
N PHE A 79 -9.36 -0.34 -6.24
CA PHE A 79 -8.09 0.25 -5.80
C PHE A 79 -8.35 1.23 -4.64
N PRO A 80 -7.42 1.38 -3.67
CA PRO A 80 -7.64 2.31 -2.56
C PRO A 80 -7.76 3.76 -3.00
N THR A 81 -8.77 4.46 -2.46
CA THR A 81 -8.89 5.91 -2.54
C THR A 81 -8.24 6.56 -1.33
N ALA A 82 -7.65 7.74 -1.55
CA ALA A 82 -7.35 8.65 -0.45
C ALA A 82 -8.68 9.28 0.00
N ASP A 83 -9.24 8.78 1.10
CA ASP A 83 -10.46 9.38 1.64
C ASP A 83 -10.11 10.75 2.22
N SER A 84 -10.93 11.75 1.90
CA SER A 84 -10.78 13.11 2.40
C SER A 84 -11.29 13.29 3.82
N THR A 85 -11.61 12.21 4.54
CA THR A 85 -12.09 12.26 5.92
C THR A 85 -10.90 12.50 6.84
N TRP A 86 -10.71 13.77 7.19
CA TRP A 86 -9.71 14.23 8.15
C TRP A 86 -10.15 13.85 9.57
N ILE A 87 -9.33 13.07 10.27
CA ILE A 87 -9.49 12.90 11.71
C ILE A 87 -8.97 14.18 12.36
N ASN A 88 -9.87 14.93 12.99
CA ASN A 88 -9.56 16.22 13.61
C ASN A 88 -9.19 16.08 15.09
N ASN A 89 -9.34 14.89 15.68
CA ASN A 89 -9.15 14.68 17.12
C ASN A 89 -8.31 13.41 17.43
N PRO A 90 -7.13 13.52 18.07
CA PRO A 90 -6.30 12.38 18.45
C PRO A 90 -6.94 11.45 19.48
N ALA A 91 -7.91 11.93 20.27
CA ALA A 91 -8.64 11.10 21.23
C ALA A 91 -9.55 10.05 20.57
N GLU A 92 -9.96 10.26 19.31
CA GLU A 92 -10.76 9.30 18.54
C GLU A 92 -9.89 8.17 17.96
N LEU A 93 -8.57 8.39 17.81
CA LEU A 93 -7.66 7.42 17.21
C LEU A 93 -7.26 6.25 18.13
N ASN A 94 -7.10 6.48 19.44
CA ASN A 94 -6.95 5.39 20.40
C ASN A 94 -8.22 4.52 20.51
N ALA A 95 -9.38 5.05 20.09
CA ALA A 95 -10.63 4.30 19.99
C ALA A 95 -10.86 3.69 18.58
N ASN A 96 -10.24 4.23 17.53
CA ASN A 96 -10.50 3.86 16.13
C ASN A 96 -9.55 2.78 15.58
N PHE A 97 -9.44 1.66 16.29
CA PHE A 97 -8.81 0.42 15.78
C PHE A 97 -9.28 0.05 14.35
N LEU A 98 -10.55 0.35 14.03
CA LEU A 98 -11.13 0.12 12.71
C LEU A 98 -10.42 0.87 11.58
N GLU A 99 -9.85 2.03 11.86
CA GLU A 99 -9.15 2.81 10.83
C GLU A 99 -7.74 2.30 10.56
N ILE A 100 -7.00 1.83 11.58
CA ILE A 100 -5.72 1.14 11.37
C ILE A 100 -5.94 -0.15 10.57
N LEU A 101 -7.08 -0.81 10.80
CA LEU A 101 -7.49 -1.99 10.05
C LEU A 101 -7.81 -1.68 8.57
N ASP A 102 -8.52 -0.57 8.32
CA ASP A 102 -8.78 -0.08 6.96
C ASP A 102 -7.48 0.28 6.25
N ASP A 103 -6.57 0.97 6.93
CA ASP A 103 -5.25 1.30 6.40
C ASP A 103 -4.43 0.06 6.04
N TYR A 104 -4.46 -0.96 6.91
CA TYR A 104 -3.86 -2.27 6.62
C TYR A 104 -4.47 -2.92 5.37
N GLN A 105 -5.80 -2.88 5.21
CA GLN A 105 -6.50 -3.43 4.04
C GLN A 105 -6.11 -2.72 2.74
N LYS A 106 -6.06 -1.39 2.79
CA LYS A 106 -5.70 -0.56 1.65
C LYS A 106 -4.24 -0.76 1.24
N LEU A 107 -3.30 -0.75 2.19
CA LEU A 107 -1.89 -1.07 1.92
C LEU A 107 -1.70 -2.48 1.35
N ALA A 108 -2.42 -3.48 1.89
CA ALA A 108 -2.35 -4.84 1.37
C ALA A 108 -2.97 -4.95 -0.04
N SER A 109 -3.97 -4.13 -0.36
CA SER A 109 -4.50 -4.04 -1.72
C SER A 109 -3.44 -3.48 -2.67
N ILE A 110 -2.75 -2.39 -2.30
CA ILE A 110 -1.62 -1.85 -3.09
C ILE A 110 -0.57 -2.94 -3.34
N LEU A 111 -0.22 -3.73 -2.33
CA LEU A 111 0.73 -4.84 -2.45
C LEU A 111 0.31 -5.86 -3.52
N VAL A 112 -0.98 -6.23 -3.59
CA VAL A 112 -1.53 -7.14 -4.62
C VAL A 112 -1.38 -6.56 -6.02
N PHE A 113 -1.64 -5.26 -6.20
CA PHE A 113 -1.47 -4.60 -7.49
C PHE A 113 0.01 -4.54 -7.90
N VAL A 114 0.93 -4.26 -6.96
CA VAL A 114 2.38 -4.31 -7.24
C VAL A 114 2.82 -5.73 -7.63
N GLU A 115 2.35 -6.76 -6.91
CA GLU A 115 2.62 -8.16 -7.24
C GLU A 115 2.18 -8.51 -8.68
N GLN A 116 1.00 -8.03 -9.09
CA GLN A 116 0.49 -8.22 -10.45
C GLN A 116 1.41 -7.57 -11.50
N ILE A 117 1.87 -6.34 -11.26
CA ILE A 117 2.77 -5.63 -12.20
C ILE A 117 4.10 -6.39 -12.34
N VAL A 118 4.69 -6.85 -11.22
CA VAL A 118 5.93 -7.64 -11.25
C VAL A 118 5.74 -8.93 -12.04
N TRP A 119 4.64 -9.66 -11.81
CA TRP A 119 4.35 -10.90 -12.52
C TRP A 119 4.20 -10.69 -14.03
N GLU A 120 3.54 -9.61 -14.44
CA GLU A 120 3.39 -9.27 -15.85
C GLU A 120 4.72 -8.89 -16.50
N ASN A 121 5.54 -8.08 -15.82
CA ASN A 121 6.88 -7.70 -16.28
C ASN A 121 7.78 -8.94 -16.48
N ASP A 122 7.72 -9.90 -15.55
CA ASP A 122 8.44 -11.17 -15.66
C ASP A 122 7.92 -12.02 -16.83
N THR A 123 6.61 -12.03 -17.07
CA THR A 123 5.97 -12.82 -18.13
C THR A 123 6.24 -12.25 -19.53
N VAL A 124 6.26 -10.93 -19.68
CA VAL A 124 6.48 -10.25 -20.97
C VAL A 124 7.95 -9.92 -21.25
N GLY A 125 8.85 -10.16 -20.29
CA GLY A 125 10.29 -9.92 -20.42
C GLY A 125 10.71 -8.45 -20.30
N ASP A 126 9.84 -7.56 -19.81
CA ASP A 126 10.14 -6.14 -19.57
C ASP A 126 10.69 -5.95 -18.16
N ARG A 127 12.02 -6.01 -18.01
CA ARG A 127 12.68 -6.04 -16.70
C ARG A 127 13.15 -4.69 -16.17
N ASN A 128 12.95 -3.61 -16.93
CA ASN A 128 13.56 -2.30 -16.63
C ASN A 128 13.20 -1.76 -15.25
N ASP A 129 11.95 -1.97 -14.81
CA ASP A 129 11.44 -1.46 -13.53
C ASP A 129 11.31 -2.56 -12.46
N ARG A 130 11.75 -3.79 -12.76
CA ARG A 130 11.47 -4.97 -11.95
C ARG A 130 12.05 -4.85 -10.55
N ASP A 131 13.34 -4.51 -10.46
CA ASP A 131 14.04 -4.43 -9.17
C ASP A 131 13.45 -3.30 -8.31
N TYR A 132 13.01 -2.22 -8.97
CA TYR A 132 12.34 -1.10 -8.33
C TYR A 132 10.99 -1.52 -7.72
N LEU A 133 10.16 -2.23 -8.49
CA LEU A 133 8.88 -2.77 -8.04
C LEU A 133 9.04 -3.84 -6.94
N CYS A 134 10.08 -4.68 -7.02
CA CYS A 134 10.41 -5.64 -5.97
C CYS A 134 10.81 -4.95 -4.66
N ASN A 135 11.52 -3.83 -4.73
CA ASN A 135 11.86 -3.04 -3.54
C ASN A 135 10.61 -2.41 -2.91
N ILE A 136 9.72 -1.81 -3.71
CA ILE A 136 8.43 -1.29 -3.26
C ILE A 136 7.60 -2.40 -2.58
N TYR A 137 7.51 -3.55 -3.22
CA TYR A 137 6.81 -4.72 -2.68
C TYR A 137 7.34 -5.09 -1.29
N ARG A 138 8.67 -5.14 -1.12
CA ARG A 138 9.30 -5.43 0.18
C ARG A 138 8.96 -4.36 1.23
N LYS A 139 9.11 -3.08 0.90
CA LYS A 139 8.81 -1.98 1.84
C LYS A 139 7.35 -1.98 2.29
N ILE A 140 6.39 -2.19 1.37
CA ILE A 140 4.96 -2.28 1.72
C ILE A 140 4.72 -3.48 2.64
N LYS A 141 5.36 -4.63 2.34
CA LYS A 141 5.29 -5.82 3.18
C LYS A 141 5.81 -5.54 4.60
N ASP A 142 6.94 -4.85 4.71
CA ASP A 142 7.54 -4.47 6.00
C ASP A 142 6.58 -3.56 6.79
N ALA A 143 6.01 -2.52 6.14
CA ALA A 143 5.00 -1.64 6.75
C ALA A 143 3.74 -2.38 7.25
N LEU A 144 3.24 -3.34 6.47
CA LEU A 144 2.12 -4.19 6.88
C LEU A 144 2.48 -5.03 8.12
N CYS A 145 3.71 -5.51 8.22
CA CYS A 145 4.15 -6.30 9.37
C CYS A 145 4.35 -5.45 10.63
N GLU A 146 4.78 -4.20 10.50
CA GLU A 146 4.81 -3.23 11.60
C GLU A 146 3.39 -2.95 12.12
N ILE A 147 2.46 -2.59 11.22
CA ILE A 147 1.05 -2.37 11.59
C ILE A 147 0.47 -3.61 12.29
N ARG A 148 0.76 -4.81 11.77
CA ARG A 148 0.27 -6.08 12.35
C ARG A 148 0.85 -6.37 13.73
N SER A 149 2.12 -6.05 13.96
CA SER A 149 2.80 -6.34 15.23
C SER A 149 2.33 -5.42 16.37
N HIS A 150 1.95 -4.18 16.02
CA HIS A 150 1.56 -3.14 16.97
C HIS A 150 0.05 -2.97 17.15
N SER A 151 -0.77 -3.61 16.33
CA SER A 151 -2.24 -3.67 16.51
C SER A 151 -2.66 -4.99 17.15
N GLN A 152 -3.80 -5.02 17.84
CA GLN A 152 -4.28 -6.21 18.56
C GLN A 152 -4.35 -7.45 17.63
N LYS A 153 -3.43 -8.40 17.84
CA LYS A 153 -3.14 -9.58 17.00
C LYS A 153 -4.38 -10.40 16.58
N THR A 154 -5.44 -10.38 17.39
CA THR A 154 -6.64 -11.21 17.24
C THR A 154 -7.59 -10.75 16.12
N LEU A 155 -7.49 -9.50 15.65
CA LEU A 155 -8.46 -8.92 14.70
C LEU A 155 -7.91 -8.79 13.28
N ILE A 156 -6.61 -8.53 13.09
CA ILE A 156 -5.99 -8.54 11.74
C ILE A 156 -6.05 -9.91 11.09
N ASN A 157 -6.00 -10.99 11.87
CA ASN A 157 -6.18 -12.34 11.33
C ASN A 157 -7.58 -12.59 10.73
N LYS A 158 -8.57 -11.71 10.97
CA LYS A 158 -9.89 -11.76 10.30
C LYS A 158 -9.90 -11.03 8.97
N VAL A 159 -8.91 -10.18 8.73
CA VAL A 159 -8.74 -9.45 7.47
C VAL A 159 -7.82 -10.28 6.60
N THR A 160 -8.42 -10.90 5.59
CA THR A 160 -7.65 -11.52 4.52
C THR A 160 -7.70 -10.57 3.33
N PRO A 161 -6.66 -9.74 3.10
CA PRO A 161 -6.47 -9.14 1.79
C PRO A 161 -6.44 -10.29 0.80
N THR A 162 -7.45 -10.38 -0.06
CA THR A 162 -7.49 -11.44 -1.06
C THR A 162 -6.92 -10.89 -2.35
N ARG A 163 -6.30 -11.74 -3.16
CA ARG A 163 -6.00 -11.40 -4.56
C ARG A 163 -7.24 -10.82 -5.28
N ASN A 164 -8.46 -11.15 -4.82
CA ASN A 164 -9.75 -10.60 -5.27
C ASN A 164 -9.95 -9.09 -5.05
N ALA A 165 -9.04 -8.39 -4.35
CA ALA A 165 -9.03 -6.93 -4.32
C ALA A 165 -8.93 -6.31 -5.73
N MET A 166 -8.20 -6.96 -6.64
CA MET A 166 -8.11 -6.52 -8.03
C MET A 166 -9.18 -7.19 -8.88
N HIS A 167 -10.03 -6.39 -9.55
CA HIS A 167 -11.02 -6.91 -10.51
C HIS A 167 -10.34 -7.73 -11.61
N LEU A 168 -11.02 -8.81 -12.05
CA LEU A 168 -10.47 -9.77 -13.01
C LEU A 168 -10.05 -9.10 -14.32
N GLU A 169 -10.83 -8.14 -14.79
CA GLU A 169 -10.56 -7.38 -16.03
C GLU A 169 -9.19 -6.68 -16.00
N TYR A 170 -8.75 -6.21 -14.83
CA TYR A 170 -7.47 -5.57 -14.70
C TYR A 170 -6.31 -6.58 -14.66
N ARG A 171 -6.56 -7.84 -14.29
CA ARG A 171 -5.54 -8.89 -14.22
C ARG A 171 -5.27 -9.56 -15.57
N LEU A 172 -6.26 -9.56 -16.45
CA LEU A 172 -6.22 -10.26 -17.74
C LEU A 172 -5.87 -9.30 -18.91
N ILE A 173 -5.18 -8.20 -18.64
CA ILE A 173 -4.85 -7.22 -19.68
C ILE A 173 -3.65 -7.71 -20.50
N ASP A 174 -3.93 -8.16 -21.73
CA ASP A 174 -2.90 -8.64 -22.65
C ASP A 174 -2.26 -7.52 -23.50
N ASN A 175 -2.92 -6.36 -23.62
CA ASN A 175 -2.40 -5.20 -24.37
C ASN A 175 -1.42 -4.35 -23.53
N ARG A 176 -0.21 -4.11 -24.07
CA ARG A 176 0.83 -3.26 -23.46
C ARG A 176 0.32 -1.85 -23.12
N THR A 177 -0.43 -1.20 -24.02
CA THR A 177 -0.91 0.18 -23.79
C THR A 177 -1.87 0.24 -22.62
N THR A 178 -2.79 -0.71 -22.52
CA THR A 178 -3.78 -0.75 -21.43
C THR A 178 -3.12 -1.13 -20.10
N ARG A 179 -2.14 -2.05 -20.09
CA ARG A 179 -1.33 -2.35 -18.89
C ARG A 179 -0.61 -1.11 -18.39
N PHE A 180 0.01 -0.38 -19.31
CA PHE A 180 0.71 0.86 -18.99
C PHE A 180 -0.21 1.92 -18.38
N GLN A 181 -1.40 2.14 -18.95
CA GLN A 181 -2.40 3.08 -18.40
C GLN A 181 -2.84 2.66 -16.99
N ARG A 182 -3.12 1.37 -16.78
CA ARG A 182 -3.46 0.82 -15.47
C ARG A 182 -2.33 1.05 -14.47
N ASN A 183 -1.08 0.75 -14.83
CA ASN A 183 0.09 0.93 -13.96
C ASN A 183 0.27 2.40 -13.58
N TYR A 184 0.10 3.32 -14.53
CA TYR A 184 0.12 4.75 -14.26
C TYR A 184 -0.93 5.17 -13.23
N ILE A 185 -2.17 4.67 -13.34
CA ILE A 185 -3.23 4.95 -12.36
C ILE A 185 -2.85 4.40 -10.98
N ILE A 186 -2.35 3.18 -10.92
CA ILE A 186 -1.88 2.55 -9.67
C ILE A 186 -0.83 3.44 -8.99
N PHE A 187 0.18 3.91 -9.72
CA PHE A 187 1.24 4.74 -9.15
C PHE A 187 0.73 6.12 -8.71
N LYS A 188 -0.17 6.73 -9.52
CA LYS A 188 -0.81 8.02 -9.20
C LYS A 188 -1.66 7.93 -7.93
N ASP A 189 -2.50 6.92 -7.82
CA ASP A 189 -3.44 6.81 -6.71
C ASP A 189 -2.76 6.26 -5.45
N ALA A 190 -1.77 5.35 -5.60
CA ALA A 190 -0.94 4.89 -4.48
C ALA A 190 -0.19 6.05 -3.82
N SER A 191 0.47 6.91 -4.60
CA SER A 191 1.19 8.07 -4.03
C SER A 191 0.26 9.05 -3.31
N ARG A 192 -0.94 9.30 -3.86
CA ARG A 192 -1.97 10.11 -3.17
C ARG A 192 -2.41 9.48 -1.84
N TYR A 193 -2.68 8.19 -1.84
CA TYR A 193 -3.07 7.46 -0.63
C TYR A 193 -1.93 7.46 0.40
N LEU A 194 -0.70 7.11 0.00
CA LEU A 194 0.47 7.05 0.86
C LEU A 194 0.78 8.40 1.52
N ARG A 195 0.65 9.51 0.78
CA ARG A 195 0.77 10.85 1.35
C ARG A 195 -0.29 11.13 2.42
N ALA A 196 -1.53 10.70 2.19
CA ALA A 196 -2.63 10.91 3.13
C ALA A 196 -2.42 10.11 4.43
N ILE A 197 -2.09 8.82 4.32
CA ILE A 197 -1.83 7.95 5.47
C ILE A 197 -0.55 8.37 6.21
N SER A 198 0.54 8.77 5.54
CA SER A 198 1.71 9.34 6.22
C SER A 198 1.34 10.59 7.02
N SER A 199 0.57 11.51 6.42
CA SER A 199 0.11 12.72 7.12
C SER A 199 -0.76 12.39 8.35
N LYS A 200 -1.58 11.34 8.26
CA LYS A 200 -2.38 10.82 9.38
C LYS A 200 -1.46 10.31 10.51
N TYR A 201 -0.46 9.49 10.21
CA TYR A 201 0.48 8.96 11.21
C TYR A 201 1.44 10.01 11.79
N ILE A 202 1.84 11.02 11.00
CA ILE A 202 2.61 12.17 11.50
C ILE A 202 1.82 12.92 12.58
N ARG A 203 0.54 13.19 12.32
CA ARG A 203 -0.32 13.87 13.31
C ARG A 203 -0.48 13.05 14.58
N LEU A 204 -0.64 11.73 14.44
CA LEU A 204 -0.67 10.80 15.55
C LEU A 204 0.60 10.89 16.41
N TYR A 205 1.77 10.95 15.78
CA TYR A 205 3.06 11.02 16.47
C TYR A 205 3.29 12.35 17.20
N PHE A 206 2.91 13.49 16.61
CA PHE A 206 3.13 14.81 17.24
C PHE A 206 2.08 15.20 18.28
N GLN A 207 1.03 14.40 18.47
CA GLN A 207 -0.05 14.65 19.42
C GLN A 207 -0.09 13.63 20.58
N SER A 208 0.79 12.62 20.57
CA SER A 208 1.05 11.68 21.67
C SER A 208 2.17 12.19 22.59
#